data_AF-A0A7W9ZKJ0-F1
#
_entry.id   AF-A0A7W9ZKJ0-F1
#
_cell.length_a   1.000
_cell.length_b   1.000
_cell.length_c   1.000
_cell.angle_alpha   90.00
_cell.angle_beta   90.00
_cell.angle_gamma   90.00
#
_symmetry.space_group_name_H-M   'P 1'
#
loop_
_entity.id
_entity.type
_entity.pdbx_description
1 polymer ?
#
loop_
_entity_poly.entity_id
_entity_poly.type
_entity_poly.pdbx_seq_one_letter_code
_entity_poly.pdbx_strand_id
1 'polypeptide(L)' 'MSTYVFRKLASETDRPWAVYKIDPAGESTLVEQFETAPEAKRWIDVLRFDQEDTVSEGAAQA' A
#
# COMPACT_ATOMS: atom_id res chain seq x y z
N MET A 1 -5.76 3.38 11.51
CA MET A 1 -4.59 3.25 10.64
C MET A 1 -4.88 2.13 9.65
N SER A 2 -4.93 2.40 8.35
CA SER A 2 -5.13 1.35 7.34
C SER A 2 -3.81 0.58 7.16
N THR A 3 -3.90 -0.74 6.96
CA THR A 3 -2.73 -1.62 6.77
C THR A 3 -2.59 -1.99 5.30
N TYR A 4 -1.40 -1.84 4.72
CA TYR A 4 -1.14 -2.29 3.36
C TYR A 4 -0.42 -3.64 3.38
N VAL A 5 -0.88 -4.58 2.55
CA VAL A 5 -0.30 -5.92 2.40
C VAL A 5 -0.15 -6.25 0.92
N PHE A 6 0.87 -7.02 0.55
CA PHE A 6 0.98 -7.60 -0.80
C PHE A 6 0.74 -9.11 -0.74
N ARG A 7 0.00 -9.64 -1.73
CA ARG A 7 -0.24 -11.08 -1.88
C ARG A 7 -0.01 -11.53 -3.32
N LYS A 8 0.42 -12.77 -3.48
CA LYS A 8 0.50 -13.42 -4.79
C LYS A 8 -0.89 -13.83 -5.24
N LEU A 9 -1.30 -13.40 -6.43
CA LEU A 9 -2.52 -13.84 -7.10
C LEU A 9 -2.33 -15.28 -7.57
N ALA A 10 -3.39 -16.09 -7.46
CA ALA A 10 -3.36 -17.48 -7.90
C ALA A 10 -3.38 -17.64 -9.43
N SER A 11 -3.69 -16.56 -10.15
CA SER A 11 -3.79 -16.55 -11.61
C SER A 11 -2.43 -16.36 -12.28
N GLU A 12 -2.23 -17.03 -13.41
CA GLU A 12 -1.10 -16.85 -14.34
C GLU A 12 -1.23 -15.53 -15.11
N THR A 13 -1.28 -14.41 -14.38
CA THR A 13 -1.26 -13.06 -14.96
C THR A 13 0.18 -12.59 -15.07
N ASP A 14 0.46 -11.70 -16.02
CA ASP A 14 1.76 -11.00 -16.10
C ASP A 14 2.11 -10.23 -14.81
N ARG A 15 1.10 -9.88 -13.99
CA ARG A 15 1.26 -9.18 -12.71
C ARG A 15 0.77 -10.00 -11.51
N PRO A 16 1.49 -11.08 -11.14
CA PRO A 16 1.02 -12.03 -10.13
C PRO A 16 1.09 -11.47 -8.71
N TRP A 17 1.53 -10.25 -8.47
CA TRP A 17 1.58 -9.65 -7.13
C TRP A 17 0.60 -8.48 -7.03
N ALA A 18 -0.17 -8.43 -5.96
CA ALA A 18 -1.17 -7.37 -5.78
C ALA A 18 -1.10 -6.78 -4.38
N VAL A 19 -1.14 -5.45 -4.31
CA VAL A 19 -1.19 -4.70 -3.05
C VAL A 19 -2.65 -4.42 -2.71
N TYR A 20 -2.99 -4.70 -1.45
CA TYR A 20 -4.30 -4.46 -0.88
C TYR A 20 -4.19 -3.50 0.28
N LYS A 21 -5.15 -2.58 0.37
CA LYS A 21 -5.39 -1.76 1.54
C LYS A 21 -6.43 -2.45 2.40
N ILE A 22 -6.09 -2.68 3.66
CA ILE A 22 -6.98 -3.20 4.69
C ILE A 22 -7.42 -2.03 5.55
N ASP A 23 -8.70 -1.70 5.46
CA ASP A 23 -9.31 -0.66 6.29
C ASP A 23 -9.53 -1.15 7.72
N PRO A 24 -9.72 -0.24 8.70
CA PRO A 24 -9.92 -0.63 10.10
C PRO A 24 -11.18 -1.50 10.33
N ALA A 25 -12.12 -1.50 9.39
CA ALA A 25 -13.27 -2.40 9.38
C ALA A 25 -12.91 -3.86 8.96
N GLY A 26 -11.67 -4.11 8.53
CA GLY A 26 -11.20 -5.40 8.04
C GLY A 26 -11.44 -5.65 6.55
N GLU A 27 -12.01 -4.68 5.84
CA GLU A 27 -12.25 -4.79 4.39
C GLU A 27 -10.95 -4.58 3.60
N SER A 28 -10.71 -5.46 2.62
CA SER A 28 -9.55 -5.38 1.74
C SER A 28 -9.93 -4.84 0.37
N THR A 29 -9.34 -3.72 -0.03
CA THR A 29 -9.49 -3.14 -1.37
C THR A 29 -8.22 -3.33 -2.18
N LEU A 30 -8.36 -3.78 -3.43
CA LEU A 30 -7.22 -3.86 -4.36
C LEU A 30 -6.75 -2.44 -4.70
N VAL A 31 -5.45 -2.20 -4.58
CA VAL A 31 -4.85 -0.90 -4.88
C VAL A 31 -4.11 -0.95 -6.22
N GLU A 32 -3.19 -1.91 -6.38
CA GLU A 32 -2.33 -1.99 -7.55
C GLU A 32 -1.79 -3.42 -7.76
N GLN A 33 -1.40 -3.76 -9.00
CA GLN A 33 -0.78 -5.04 -9.34
C GLN A 33 0.62 -4.87 -9.94
N PHE A 34 1.50 -5.83 -9.66
CA PHE A 34 2.94 -5.81 -9.95
C PHE A 34 3.41 -7.15 -10.52
N GLU A 35 4.42 -7.08 -11.37
CA GLU A 35 5.08 -8.25 -11.97
C GLU A 35 5.89 -9.02 -10.91
N THR A 36 6.50 -8.29 -9.97
CA THR A 36 7.36 -8.89 -8.94
C THR A 36 7.04 -8.42 -7.51
N ALA A 37 7.31 -9.29 -6.52
CA ALA A 37 7.20 -8.98 -5.10
C ALA A 37 8.05 -7.76 -4.65
N PRO A 38 9.34 -7.61 -5.05
CA PRO A 38 10.13 -6.46 -4.63
C PRO A 38 9.57 -5.12 -5.12
N GLU A 39 8.93 -5.07 -6.29
CA GLU A 39 8.24 -3.86 -6.76
C GLU A 39 7.04 -3.52 -5.89
N ALA A 40 6.19 -4.51 -5.58
CA ALA A 40 5.06 -4.35 -4.67
C ALA A 40 5.51 -3.87 -3.28
N LYS A 41 6.62 -4.41 -2.76
CA LYS A 41 7.19 -4.00 -1.47
C LYS A 41 7.69 -2.55 -1.52
N ARG A 42 8.49 -2.19 -2.52
CA ARG A 42 9.01 -0.82 -2.69
C ARG A 42 7.88 0.20 -2.77
N TRP A 43 6.79 -0.16 -3.44
CA TRP A 43 5.62 0.71 -3.53
C TRP A 43 4.97 0.98 -2.16
N ILE A 44 4.82 -0.06 -1.32
CA ILE A 44 4.34 0.10 0.06
C ILE A 44 5.30 0.96 0.90
N ASP A 45 6.61 0.79 0.75
CA ASP A 45 7.61 1.60 1.45
C ASP A 45 7.51 3.08 1.06
N VAL A 46 7.31 3.39 -0.23
CA VAL A 46 7.09 4.76 -0.72
C VAL A 46 5.78 5.36 -0.18
N LEU A 47 4.68 4.59 -0.20
CA LEU A 47 3.42 5.04 0.38
C LEU A 47 3.54 5.39 1.87
N ARG A 48 4.30 4.60 2.63
CA ARG A 48 4.51 4.88 4.06
C ARG A 48 5.25 6.21 4.26
N PHE A 49 6.23 6.49 3.40
CA PHE A 49 6.95 7.76 3.41
C PHE A 49 6.04 8.95 3.08
N ASP A 50 5.18 8.84 2.05
CA ASP A 50 4.23 9.89 1.69
C ASP A 50 3.21 10.17 2.82
N GLN A 51 2.78 9.13 3.52
CA GLN A 51 1.92 9.29 4.70
C GLN A 51 2.63 9.89 5.92
N GLU A 52 3.93 9.63 6.11
CA GLU A 52 4.72 10.28 7.18
C GLU A 52 5.00 11.75 6.89
N ASP A 53 5.28 12.11 5.62
CA ASP A 53 5.53 13.50 5.21
C ASP A 53 4.26 14.36 5.33
N THR A 54 3.09 13.77 5.03
CA THR A 54 1.78 14.44 5.17
C THR A 54 1.37 14.73 6.63
N VAL A 55 2.08 14.21 7.63
CA VAL A 55 1.77 14.46 9.07
C VAL A 55 2.52 15.66 9.65
N SER A 56 3.38 16.36 8.87
CA SER A 56 4.19 17.47 9.39
C SER A 56 3.69 18.90 9.13
N GLU A 57 2.51 19.12 8.52
CA GLU A 57 2.01 20.49 8.28
C GLU A 57 0.60 20.71 8.85
N GLY A 58 0.51 20.71 10.18
CA GLY A 58 -0.75 20.97 10.89
C GLY A 58 -0.59 21.48 12.33
N ALA A 59 0.56 22.05 12.70
CA ALA A 59 0.77 22.61 14.04
C ALA A 59 1.75 23.80 14.05
N ALA A 60 1.33 24.94 13.49
CA ALA A 60 1.82 26.25 13.91
C ALA A 60 0.82 27.35 13.51
N GLN A 61 -0.29 27.43 14.24
CA GLN A 61 -1.11 28.63 14.29
C GLN A 61 -1.12 29.11 15.75
N ALA A 62 -0.22 30.04 16.09
CA ALA A 62 -0.32 30.94 17.25
C ALA A 62 0.72 32.06 17.11
#